data_AF-A0A484ALI4-F1
#
_entry.id   AF-A0A484ALI4-F1
#
_cell.length_a   1.000
_cell.length_b   1.000
_cell.length_c   1.000
_cell.angle_alpha   90.00
_cell.angle_beta   90.00
_cell.angle_gamma   90.00
#
_symmetry.space_group_name_H-M   'P 1'
#
loop_
_entity.id
_entity.type
_entity.pdbx_description
1 polymer ?
#
loop_
_entity_poly.entity_id
_entity_poly.type
_entity_poly.pdbx_seq_one_letter_code
_entity_poly.pdbx_strand_id
1 'polypeptide(L)' 'MLLVWMRSEDANHVLFECGRFLEERRFLEEALGRFIRVDNMVNVMLESEAAWILISTFATTIMME' A
#
# COMPACT_ATOMS: atom_id res chain seq x y z
N MET A 1 0.82 -6.33 -31.04
CA MET A 1 -0.62 -6.35 -30.74
C MET A 1 -0.75 -6.62 -29.26
N LEU A 2 -1.20 -5.60 -28.52
CA LEU A 2 -1.06 -5.47 -27.07
C LEU A 2 -1.83 -6.56 -26.34
N LEU A 3 -1.11 -7.44 -25.63
CA LEU A 3 -1.67 -8.18 -24.51
C LEU A 3 -1.84 -7.16 -23.37
N VAL A 4 -2.92 -6.39 -23.42
CA VAL A 4 -3.42 -5.68 -22.24
C VAL A 4 -3.99 -6.77 -21.35
N TRP A 5 -3.12 -7.36 -20.54
CA TRP A 5 -3.53 -8.09 -19.36
C TRP A 5 -4.47 -7.18 -18.60
N MET A 6 -5.73 -7.58 -18.50
CA MET A 6 -6.61 -7.13 -17.42
C MET A 6 -5.86 -7.50 -16.13
N ARG A 7 -4.99 -6.62 -15.62
CA ARG A 7 -4.33 -6.84 -14.33
C ARG A 7 -5.46 -6.95 -13.33
N SER A 8 -5.60 -8.11 -12.71
CA SER A 8 -6.46 -8.24 -11.54
C SER A 8 -6.02 -7.17 -10.55
N GLU A 9 -6.93 -6.33 -10.12
CA GLU A 9 -6.70 -5.45 -8.96
C GLU A 9 -6.73 -6.31 -7.70
N ASP A 10 -5.69 -7.13 -7.54
CA ASP A 10 -5.43 -7.83 -6.29
C ASP A 10 -4.70 -6.92 -5.31
N ALA A 11 -4.65 -7.35 -4.05
CA ALA A 11 -4.01 -6.58 -3.00
C ALA A 11 -2.52 -6.30 -3.28
N ASN A 12 -1.82 -7.23 -3.95
CA ASN A 12 -0.41 -7.02 -4.26
C ASN A 12 -0.25 -5.88 -5.28
N HIS A 13 -1.04 -5.92 -6.35
CA HIS A 13 -1.04 -4.85 -7.35
C HIS A 13 -1.43 -3.52 -6.70
N VAL A 14 -2.59 -3.48 -6.02
CA VAL A 14 -3.18 -2.25 -5.48
C VAL A 14 -2.27 -1.59 -4.43
N LEU A 15 -1.74 -2.37 -3.48
CA LEU A 15 -0.96 -1.81 -2.37
C LEU A 15 0.50 -1.52 -2.75
N PHE A 16 1.11 -2.30 -3.64
CA PHE A 16 2.57 -2.26 -3.84
C PHE A 16 3.03 -1.96 -5.27
N GLU A 17 2.16 -1.94 -6.28
CA GLU A 17 2.59 -1.77 -7.69
C GLU A 17 1.79 -0.71 -8.44
N CYS A 18 0.54 -0.46 -8.05
CA CYS A 18 -0.39 0.36 -8.78
C CYS A 18 0.06 1.82 -8.78
N GLY A 19 0.26 2.39 -9.97
CA GLY A 19 0.67 3.79 -10.12
C GLY A 19 -0.41 4.80 -9.70
N ARG A 20 -1.69 4.38 -9.67
CA ARG A 20 -2.81 5.19 -9.19
C ARG A 20 -2.62 5.62 -7.74
N PHE A 21 -2.06 4.72 -6.91
CA PHE A 21 -1.91 4.92 -5.47
C PHE A 21 -0.46 5.24 -5.04
N LEU A 22 0.33 5.81 -5.95
CA LEU A 22 1.74 6.09 -5.69
C LEU A 22 1.92 7.21 -4.65
N GLU A 23 1.08 8.23 -4.68
CA GLU A 23 1.19 9.37 -3.76
C GLU A 23 0.81 8.98 -2.33
N GLU A 24 -0.29 8.25 -2.17
CA GLU A 24 -0.77 7.72 -0.88
C GLU A 24 0.28 6.80 -0.25
N ARG A 25 0.91 5.96 -1.07
CA ARG A 25 1.98 5.06 -0.60
C ARG A 25 3.22 5.83 -0.18
N ARG A 26 3.64 6.84 -0.95
CA ARG A 26 4.77 7.70 -0.57
C ARG A 26 4.51 8.43 0.75
N PHE A 27 3.29 8.95 0.93
CA PHE A 27 2.90 9.59 2.18
C PHE A 27 2.99 8.62 3.36
N LEU A 28 2.51 7.38 3.19
CA LEU A 28 2.65 6.34 4.20
C LEU A 28 4.13 6.04 4.52
N GLU A 29 4.96 5.86 3.50
CA GLU A 29 6.38 5.53 3.65
C GLU A 29 7.19 6.66 4.31
N GLU A 30 6.86 7.92 4.00
CA GLU A 30 7.42 9.10 4.66
C GLU A 30 7.01 9.15 6.15
N ALA A 31 5.74 8.92 6.45
CA ALA A 31 5.24 8.90 7.83
C ALA A 31 5.86 7.77 8.67
N LEU A 32 6.17 6.63 8.05
CA LEU A 32 6.83 5.49 8.69
C LEU A 32 8.36 5.61 8.71
N GLY A 33 8.94 6.50 7.92
CA GLY A 33 10.39 6.63 7.73
C GLY A 33 11.04 5.43 7.03
N ARG A 34 10.28 4.64 6.27
CA ARG A 34 10.77 3.44 5.57
C ARG A 34 9.81 2.98 4.46
N PHE A 35 10.36 2.21 3.52
CA PHE A 35 9.58 1.57 2.46
C PHE A 35 8.68 0.46 2.97
N ILE A 36 7.49 0.35 2.35
CA ILE A 36 6.52 -0.72 2.58
C ILE A 36 6.51 -1.68 1.39
N ARG A 37 6.60 -2.96 1.71
CA ARG A 37 6.68 -4.08 0.78
C ARG A 37 5.76 -5.19 1.26
N VAL A 38 5.45 -6.10 0.34
CA VAL A 38 4.61 -7.28 0.63
C VAL A 38 5.15 -8.11 1.80
N ASP A 39 6.48 -8.19 1.97
CA ASP A 39 7.13 -9.00 3.00
C ASP A 39 7.24 -8.32 4.37
N ASN A 40 7.03 -6.99 4.44
CA ASN A 40 7.25 -6.23 5.67
C ASN A 40 6.02 -5.51 6.22
N MET A 41 4.98 -5.26 5.41
CA MET A 41 3.85 -4.42 5.79
C MET A 41 3.18 -4.86 7.10
N VAL A 42 2.91 -6.16 7.24
CA VAL A 42 2.28 -6.72 8.45
C VAL A 42 3.21 -6.60 9.67
N ASN A 43 4.50 -6.87 9.52
CA ASN A 43 5.46 -6.73 10.60
C ASN A 43 5.52 -5.28 11.09
N VAL A 44 5.59 -4.31 10.16
CA VAL A 44 5.54 -2.88 10.48
C VAL A 44 4.26 -2.52 11.23
N MET A 45 3.11 -3.05 10.77
CA MET A 45 1.81 -2.80 11.38
C MET A 45 1.75 -3.24 12.85
N LEU A 46 2.46 -4.32 13.21
CA LEU A 46 2.49 -4.89 14.55
C LEU A 46 3.51 -4.23 15.49
N GLU A 47 4.38 -3.35 15.00
CA GLU A 47 5.41 -2.70 15.83
C GLU A 47 4.82 -1.66 16.79
N SER A 48 3.71 -1.02 16.42
CA SER A 48 3.05 -0.04 17.29
C SER A 48 1.62 0.25 16.84
N GLU A 49 0.80 0.77 17.75
CA GLU A 49 -0.54 1.29 17.42
C GLU A 49 -0.48 2.43 16.38
N ALA A 50 0.53 3.29 16.45
CA ALA A 50 0.71 4.36 15.46
C ALA A 50 0.95 3.79 14.05
N ALA A 51 1.81 2.77 13.92
CA ALA A 51 2.05 2.10 12.64
C ALA A 51 0.79 1.37 12.13
N TRP A 52 0.04 0.72 13.02
CA TRP A 52 -1.27 0.14 12.71
C TRP A 52 -2.24 1.19 12.14
N ILE A 53 -2.36 2.35 12.78
CA ILE A 53 -3.27 3.43 12.35
C ILE A 53 -2.87 3.96 10.98
N LEU A 54 -1.58 4.22 10.74
CA LEU A 54 -1.09 4.72 9.45
C LEU A 54 -1.40 3.72 8.32
N ILE A 55 -1.07 2.45 8.52
CA ILE A 55 -1.27 1.41 7.49
C ILE A 55 -2.76 1.13 7.24
N SER A 56 -3.57 1.05 8.30
CA SER A 56 -5.02 0.81 8.15
C SER A 56 -5.74 1.99 7.49
N THR A 57 -5.29 3.23 7.76
CA THR A 57 -5.79 4.44 7.09
C THR A 57 -5.46 4.40 5.60
N PHE A 58 -4.20 4.12 5.24
CA PHE A 58 -3.78 3.95 3.85
C PHE A 58 -4.63 2.90 3.11
N ALA A 59 -4.80 1.71 3.70
CA ALA A 59 -5.63 0.66 3.11
C ALA A 59 -7.08 1.11 2.94
N THR A 60 -7.63 1.83 3.91
CA THR A 60 -9.01 2.36 3.86
C THR A 60 -9.17 3.39 2.75
N THR A 61 -8.23 4.33 2.61
CA THR A 61 -8.22 5.34 1.54
C THR A 61 -8.27 4.67 0.17
N ILE A 62 -7.41 3.67 -0.05
CA ILE A 62 -7.35 2.93 -1.31
C ILE A 62 -8.65 2.16 -1.60
N MET A 63 -9.28 1.57 -0.59
CA MET A 63 -10.51 0.79 -0.75
C MET A 63 -11.75 1.66 -1.02
N MET A 64 -11.68 2.97 -0.79
CA MET A 64 -12.79 3.91 -0.98
C MET A 64 -12.78 4.62 -2.35
N GLU A 65 -11.75 4.42 -3.16
CA GLU A 65 -11.67 4.88 -4.56
C GLU A 65 -12.32 3.89 -5.56
#